data_AF-A0A662WK98-F1
#
_entry.id   AF-A0A662WK98-F1
#
_cell.length_a   1.000
_cell.length_b   1.000
_cell.length_c   1.000
_cell.angle_alpha   90.00
_cell.angle_beta   90.00
_cell.angle_gamma   90.00
#
_symmetry.space_group_name_H-M   'P 1'
#
loop_
_entity.id
_entity.type
_entity.pdbx_description
1 polymer ?
#
loop_
_entity_poly.entity_id
_entity_poly.type
_entity_poly.pdbx_seq_one_letter_code
_entity_poly.pdbx_strand_id
1 'polypeptide(L)'
;MRWWLQGVILSSGVENYTDGATMFAYAVDKATTAKRMGSVEEVAASVLYYLSPAGAYVTGDTMHVDGGQHLMGPLIDVPPHGNNRPYGACKL
;
A
#
# COMPACT_ATOMS: atom_id res chain seq x y z
N MET A 1 -6.68 14.65 11.57
CA MET A 1 -5.41 13.89 11.60
C MET A 1 -5.75 12.41 11.57
N ARG A 2 -5.50 11.69 10.48
CA ARG A 2 -5.82 10.26 10.34
C ARG A 2 -4.48 9.52 10.22
N TRP A 3 -4.17 8.66 11.19
CA TRP A 3 -2.84 8.04 11.41
C TRP A 3 -2.58 6.76 10.59
N TRP A 4 -3.19 6.59 9.41
CA TRP A 4 -3.02 5.40 8.57
C TRP A 4 -2.35 5.78 7.25
N LEU A 5 -1.02 5.85 7.26
CA LEU A 5 -0.20 6.18 6.08
C LEU A 5 0.13 4.95 5.22
N GLN A 6 -0.02 3.78 5.82
CA GLN A 6 0.22 2.48 5.23
C GLN A 6 -1.11 1.95 4.71
N GLY A 7 -1.15 1.52 3.46
CA GLY A 7 -2.33 0.89 2.88
C GLY A 7 -2.52 -0.55 3.36
N VAL A 8 -3.31 -1.31 2.61
CA VAL A 8 -3.47 -2.74 2.86
C VAL A 8 -2.22 -3.48 2.35
N ILE A 9 -1.41 -3.99 3.28
CA ILE A 9 -0.15 -4.68 2.99
C ILE A 9 -0.27 -6.16 3.27
N LEU A 10 0.16 -6.96 2.30
CA LEU A 10 0.19 -8.41 2.39
C LEU A 10 1.41 -8.85 3.21
N SER A 11 1.12 -9.52 4.32
CA SER A 11 2.09 -10.06 5.25
C SER A 11 1.50 -11.27 5.96
N SER A 12 2.32 -12.02 6.70
CA SER A 12 1.85 -13.12 7.54
C SER A 12 0.80 -12.69 8.58
N GLY A 13 0.67 -11.39 8.86
CA GLY A 13 -0.38 -10.86 9.73
C GLY A 13 -1.80 -11.08 9.20
N VAL A 14 -1.97 -11.24 7.87
CA VAL A 14 -3.30 -11.48 7.26
C VAL A 14 -3.91 -12.80 7.75
N GLU A 15 -3.08 -13.83 7.98
CA GLU A 15 -3.50 -15.16 8.43
C GLU A 15 -4.10 -15.14 9.85
N ASN A 16 -3.82 -14.09 10.63
CA ASN A 16 -4.33 -13.94 11.99
C ASN A 16 -5.79 -13.47 12.04
N TYR A 17 -6.40 -13.17 10.88
CA TYR A 17 -7.79 -12.73 10.78
C TYR A 17 -8.63 -13.81 10.08
N THR A 18 -9.75 -14.18 10.71
CA THR A 18 -10.75 -15.06 10.06
C THR A 18 -11.25 -14.40 8.78
N ASP A 19 -11.19 -15.12 7.65
CA ASP A 19 -11.50 -14.62 6.31
C ASP A 19 -10.71 -13.36 5.89
N GLY A 20 -9.55 -13.12 6.53
CA GLY A 20 -8.74 -11.92 6.33
C GLY A 20 -8.31 -11.71 4.87
N ALA A 21 -7.88 -12.78 4.20
CA ALA A 21 -7.48 -12.70 2.79
C ALA A 21 -8.63 -12.19 1.89
N THR A 22 -9.84 -12.70 2.09
CA THR A 22 -11.03 -12.28 1.33
C THR A 22 -11.41 -10.84 1.65
N MET A 23 -11.41 -10.48 2.92
CA MET A 23 -11.71 -9.12 3.39
C MET A 23 -10.74 -8.08 2.81
N PHE A 24 -9.44 -8.35 2.86
CA PHE A 24 -8.42 -7.44 2.35
C PHE A 24 -8.40 -7.39 0.83
N ALA A 25 -8.63 -8.51 0.13
CA ALA A 25 -8.82 -8.54 -1.32
C ALA A 25 -10.00 -7.66 -1.76
N TYR A 26 -11.13 -7.75 -1.06
CA TYR A 26 -12.29 -6.90 -1.31
C TYR A 26 -11.97 -5.41 -1.06
N ALA A 27 -11.27 -5.12 0.05
CA ALA A 27 -10.88 -3.74 0.38
C ALA A 27 -9.99 -3.12 -0.69
N VAL A 28 -8.96 -3.82 -1.19
CA VAL A 28 -8.06 -3.26 -2.20
C VAL A 28 -8.70 -3.07 -3.56
N ASP A 29 -9.63 -3.95 -3.95
CA ASP A 29 -10.39 -3.81 -5.20
C ASP A 29 -11.17 -2.49 -5.23
N LYS A 30 -11.80 -2.14 -4.10
CA LYS A 30 -12.66 -0.95 -3.99
C LYS A 30 -11.91 0.32 -3.60
N ALA A 31 -10.94 0.22 -2.71
CA ALA A 31 -10.38 1.38 -2.03
C ALA A 31 -9.02 1.82 -2.59
N THR A 32 -8.39 1.06 -3.48
CA THR A 32 -7.07 1.45 -4.04
C THR A 32 -7.16 1.73 -5.54
N THR A 33 -6.30 2.63 -6.03
CA THR A 33 -6.08 2.77 -7.48
C THR A 33 -5.23 1.61 -8.00
N ALA A 34 -4.39 1.02 -7.16
CA ALA A 34 -3.50 -0.08 -7.55
C ALA A 34 -4.22 -1.40 -7.85
N LYS A 35 -5.41 -1.62 -7.27
CA LYS A 35 -6.21 -2.86 -7.39
C LYS A 35 -5.51 -4.13 -6.89
N ARG A 36 -4.57 -3.96 -5.95
CA ARG A 36 -3.86 -5.04 -5.29
C ARG A 36 -3.41 -4.61 -3.90
N MET A 37 -3.09 -5.59 -3.06
CA MET A 37 -2.36 -5.35 -1.83
C MET A 37 -0.91 -4.93 -2.14
N GLY A 38 -0.35 -4.11 -1.27
CA GLY A 38 1.07 -3.80 -1.28
C GLY A 38 1.90 -4.92 -0.68
N SER A 39 3.19 -4.95 -0.97
CA SER A 39 4.15 -5.85 -0.30
C SER A 39 4.83 -5.16 0.88
N VAL A 40 5.39 -5.95 1.80
CA VAL A 40 6.20 -5.41 2.90
C VAL A 40 7.46 -4.70 2.39
N GLU A 41 7.98 -5.12 1.24
CA GLU A 41 9.15 -4.53 0.60
C GLU A 41 8.87 -3.16 0.00
N GLU A 42 7.63 -2.89 -0.45
CA GLU A 42 7.22 -1.55 -0.88
C GLU A 42 7.29 -0.55 0.28
N VAL A 43 6.90 -0.97 1.49
CA VAL A 43 7.04 -0.16 2.70
C VAL A 43 8.50 -0.05 3.13
N ALA A 44 9.27 -1.14 3.08
CA ALA A 44 10.69 -1.10 3.41
C ALA A 44 11.49 -0.19 2.47
N ALA A 45 11.14 -0.15 1.19
CA ALA A 45 11.79 0.70 0.20
C ALA A 45 11.60 2.20 0.49
N SER A 46 10.43 2.63 0.96
CA SER A 46 10.22 4.03 1.34
C SER A 46 11.04 4.42 2.58
N VAL A 47 11.16 3.52 3.55
CA VAL A 47 12.03 3.71 4.71
C VAL A 47 13.49 3.81 4.29
N LEU A 48 13.94 2.91 3.41
CA LEU A 48 15.30 2.95 2.85
C LEU A 48 15.56 4.26 2.09
N TYR A 49 14.61 4.76 1.33
CA TYR A 49 14.74 6.07 0.68
C TYR A 49 15.01 7.19 1.69
N TYR A 50 14.19 7.29 2.75
CA TYR A 50 14.36 8.31 3.79
C TYR A 50 15.70 8.20 4.53
N LEU A 51 16.19 6.98 4.74
CA LEU A 51 17.46 6.74 5.44
C LEU A 51 18.69 6.84 4.52
N SER A 52 18.49 6.84 3.20
CA SER A 52 19.57 6.95 2.23
C SER A 52 20.01 8.40 2.01
N PRO A 53 21.17 8.65 1.37
CA PRO A 53 21.56 9.98 0.93
C PRO A 53 20.54 10.66 0.00
N ALA A 54 19.68 9.90 -0.69
CA ALA A 54 18.64 10.47 -1.55
C ALA A 54 17.55 11.23 -0.75
N GLY A 55 17.39 10.91 0.53
CA GLY A 55 16.48 11.60 1.46
C GLY A 55 17.08 12.82 2.16
N ALA A 56 18.35 13.20 1.86
CA ALA A 56 19.10 14.19 2.66
C ALA A 56 18.44 15.58 2.78
N TYR A 57 17.56 15.95 1.86
CA TYR A 57 16.83 17.22 1.88
C TYR A 57 15.31 17.05 2.04
N VAL A 58 14.85 15.85 2.43
CA VAL A 58 13.45 15.56 2.68
C VAL A 58 13.25 15.41 4.19
N THR A 59 12.50 16.34 4.80
CA THR A 59 12.25 16.35 6.24
C THR A 59 10.85 16.92 6.54
N GLY A 60 10.24 16.47 7.63
CA GLY A 60 8.87 16.86 8.01
C GLY A 60 7.78 16.38 7.03
N ASP A 61 8.16 15.57 6.04
CA ASP A 61 7.26 15.08 5.01
C ASP A 61 6.69 13.70 5.35
N THR A 62 5.60 13.33 4.70
CA THR A 62 4.89 12.07 4.93
C THR A 62 4.59 11.36 3.61
N MET A 63 5.42 10.37 3.27
CA MET A 63 5.22 9.53 2.09
C MET A 63 4.14 8.48 2.34
N HIS A 64 3.12 8.48 1.48
CA HIS A 64 2.06 7.48 1.49
C HIS A 64 2.49 6.26 0.67
N VAL A 65 2.38 5.07 1.26
CA VAL A 65 2.66 3.79 0.60
C VAL A 65 1.41 2.92 0.72
N ASP A 66 0.44 3.21 -0.15
CA ASP A 66 -0.93 2.69 0.00
C ASP A 66 -1.64 2.35 -1.31
N GLY A 67 -0.91 2.36 -2.44
CA GLY A 67 -1.51 2.08 -3.74
C GLY A 67 -2.58 3.10 -4.17
N GLY A 68 -2.47 4.34 -3.69
CA GLY A 68 -3.37 5.46 -4.01
C GLY A 68 -4.62 5.53 -3.14
N GLN A 69 -4.71 4.71 -2.08
CA GLN A 69 -5.90 4.61 -1.23
C GLN A 69 -6.32 5.95 -0.60
N HIS A 70 -5.36 6.76 -0.13
CA HIS A 70 -5.67 8.04 0.51
C HIS A 70 -6.28 9.08 -0.44
N LEU A 71 -6.10 8.91 -1.75
CA LEU A 71 -6.70 9.78 -2.77
C LEU A 71 -8.00 9.22 -3.34
N MET A 72 -8.34 7.96 -3.02
CA MET A 72 -9.59 7.36 -3.48
C MET A 72 -10.78 8.02 -2.77
N GLY A 73 -11.50 8.83 -3.54
CA GLY A 73 -12.75 9.46 -3.14
C GLY A 73 -13.95 8.88 -3.91
N PRO A 74 -15.18 9.28 -3.53
CA PRO A 74 -16.41 8.72 -4.12
C PRO A 74 -16.69 9.20 -5.55
N LEU A 75 -15.87 10.11 -6.09
CA LEU A 75 -16.16 10.81 -7.34
C LEU A 75 -15.65 10.05 -8.58
N ILE A 76 -14.60 9.25 -8.43
CA ILE A 76 -13.93 8.58 -9.55
C ILE A 76 -13.78 7.11 -9.19
N ASP A 77 -14.42 6.24 -9.98
CA ASP A 77 -14.17 4.81 -9.93
C ASP A 77 -13.00 4.47 -10.87
N VAL A 78 -12.02 3.76 -10.35
CA VAL A 78 -10.88 3.28 -11.13
C VAL A 78 -11.22 1.86 -11.59
N PRO A 79 -11.27 1.59 -12.91
CA PRO A 79 -11.57 0.25 -13.41
C PRO A 79 -10.55 -0.80 -12.92
N PRO A 80 -10.94 -2.08 -12.82
CA PRO A 80 -10.01 -3.16 -12.52
C PRO A 80 -8.86 -3.23 -13.54
N HIS A 81 -7.62 -3.35 -13.06
CA HIS A 81 -6.45 -3.46 -13.93
C HIS A 81 -5.26 -4.14 -13.23
N GLY A 82 -4.33 -4.68 -14.03
CA GLY A 82 -3.07 -5.30 -13.55
C GLY A 82 -1.81 -4.47 -13.84
N ASN A 83 -1.96 -3.16 -14.11
CA ASN A 83 -0.86 -2.33 -14.62
C ASN A 83 0.18 -1.94 -13.55
N ASN A 84 -0.19 -1.96 -12.27
CA ASN A 84 0.70 -1.66 -11.17
C ASN A 84 1.40 -2.96 -10.70
N ARG A 85 2.65 -3.16 -11.12
CA ARG A 85 3.43 -4.35 -10.77
C ARG A 85 3.93 -4.27 -9.31
N PRO A 86 3.88 -5.36 -8.53
CA PRO A 86 4.44 -5.39 -7.18
C PRO A 86 5.97 -5.29 -7.21
N TYR A 87 6.52 -4.64 -6.17
CA TYR A 87 7.94 -4.67 -5.87
C TYR A 87 8.25 -5.69 -4.76
N GLY A 88 9.40 -6.35 -4.84
CA GLY A 88 9.85 -7.34 -3.85
C GLY A 88 9.56 -8.78 -4.24
N ALA A 89 9.88 -9.69 -3.31
CA ALA A 89 9.77 -11.14 -3.51
C ALA A 89 8.69 -11.77 -2.64
N CYS A 90 7.97 -10.98 -1.82
CA CYS A 90 6.83 -11.45 -1.06
C CYS A 90 5.78 -12.07 -2.00
N LYS A 91 5.61 -13.40 -1.86
CA LYS A 91 4.64 -14.24 -2.57
C LYS A 91 3.55 -14.79 -1.65
N LEU A 92 3.49 -14.27 -0.42
CA LEU A 92 2.38 -14.56 0.50
C LEU A 92 1.06 -14.17 -0.14
#